data_AF-A0A7S4MIP8-F1
#
_entry.id   AF-A0A7S4MIP8-F1
#
_cell.length_a   1.000
_cell.length_b   1.000
_cell.length_c   1.000
_cell.angle_alpha   90.00
_cell.angle_beta   90.00
_cell.angle_gamma   90.00
#
_symmetry.space_group_name_H-M   'P 1'
#
loop_
_entity.id
_entity.type
_entity.pdbx_description
1 polymer ?
#
loop_
_entity_poly.entity_id
_entity_poly.type
_entity_poly.pdbx_seq_one_letter_code
_entity_poly.pdbx_strand_id
1 'polypeptide(L)'
;ARHAAGEPVSSWVVQQYVHNPLLLARGQRKFDMRCWVVVDADFNIKLYRQGVLRTSAIAYDPSDLSNRHAHLTNHCIAAEHEDYGAFEPTNELFYDAFDEELLQRFPERVAAAGGSMLEGVVLPQVRR
;
A
#
# COMPACT_ATOMS: atom_id res chain seq x y z
N ALA A 1 -31.64 -8.95 20.16
CA ALA A 1 -31.79 -7.80 21.08
C ALA A 1 -32.28 -6.61 20.25
N ARG A 2 -33.38 -5.96 20.66
CA ARG A 2 -33.86 -4.75 19.97
C ARG A 2 -32.98 -3.57 20.43
N HIS A 3 -32.31 -2.91 19.50
CA HIS A 3 -31.58 -1.67 19.78
C HIS A 3 -32.58 -0.57 20.19
N ALA A 4 -32.20 0.24 21.19
CA ALA A 4 -32.93 1.45 21.56
C ALA A 4 -32.83 2.50 20.44
N ALA A 5 -33.93 3.21 20.17
CA ALA A 5 -33.96 4.24 19.14
C ALA A 5 -32.98 5.37 19.47
N GLY A 6 -31.94 5.55 18.64
CA GLY A 6 -30.97 6.66 18.75
C GLY A 6 -29.51 6.26 18.88
N GLU A 7 -29.18 4.98 19.10
CA GLU A 7 -27.78 4.53 19.05
C GLU A 7 -27.29 4.40 17.61
N PRO A 8 -26.10 4.93 17.25
CA PRO A 8 -25.52 4.71 15.93
C PRO A 8 -25.30 3.20 15.74
N VAL A 9 -25.98 2.64 14.74
CA VAL A 9 -25.81 1.23 14.37
C VAL A 9 -24.41 1.08 13.78
N SER A 10 -23.50 0.46 14.54
CA SER A 10 -22.19 0.09 14.02
C SER A 10 -22.37 -1.09 13.05
N SER A 11 -22.17 -0.80 11.77
CA SER A 11 -22.15 -1.83 10.73
C SER A 11 -20.71 -2.30 10.54
N TRP A 12 -20.52 -3.61 10.38
CA TRP A 12 -19.20 -4.23 10.21
C TRP A 12 -19.10 -4.88 8.83
N VAL A 13 -17.91 -4.83 8.25
CA VAL A 13 -17.57 -5.56 7.02
C VAL A 13 -16.60 -6.68 7.38
N VAL A 14 -16.91 -7.89 6.93
CA VAL A 14 -15.98 -9.03 6.98
C VAL A 14 -15.34 -9.16 5.61
N GLN A 15 -14.02 -9.09 5.55
CA GLN A 15 -13.23 -9.19 4.32
C GLN A 15 -12.19 -10.29 4.47
N GLN A 16 -11.97 -11.07 3.40
CA GLN A 16 -10.86 -12.01 3.37
C GLN A 16 -9.53 -11.27 3.48
N TYR A 17 -8.71 -11.66 4.46
CA TYR A 17 -7.38 -11.11 4.64
C TYR A 17 -6.44 -11.55 3.50
N VAL A 18 -5.69 -10.59 2.93
CA VAL A 18 -4.63 -10.87 1.96
C VAL A 18 -3.43 -11.45 2.70
N HIS A 19 -3.41 -12.78 2.82
CA HIS A 19 -2.43 -13.53 3.62
C HIS A 19 -1.09 -13.77 2.92
N ASN A 20 -1.02 -13.63 1.60
CA ASN A 20 0.21 -13.69 0.80
C ASN A 20 0.47 -12.36 0.08
N PRO A 21 0.77 -11.27 0.83
CA PRO A 21 1.05 -9.97 0.23
C PRO A 21 2.41 -9.97 -0.49
N LEU A 22 2.57 -9.09 -1.47
CA LEU A 22 3.91 -8.72 -1.93
C LEU A 22 4.63 -7.99 -0.78
N LEU A 23 5.81 -8.48 -0.41
CA LEU A 23 6.65 -7.87 0.61
C LEU A 23 7.77 -7.08 -0.04
N LEU A 24 8.12 -5.92 0.52
CA LEU A 24 9.30 -5.17 0.11
C LEU A 24 10.56 -6.01 0.38
N ALA A 25 11.49 -6.01 -0.56
CA ALA A 25 12.74 -6.77 -0.47
C ALA A 25 13.50 -6.39 0.81
N ARG A 26 13.53 -5.09 1.12
CA ARG A 26 14.14 -4.58 2.35
C ARG A 26 13.18 -4.71 3.53
N GLY A 27 13.61 -5.49 4.52
CA GLY A 27 12.87 -5.70 5.76
C GLY A 27 11.69 -6.67 5.68
N GLN A 28 11.37 -7.21 4.49
CA GLN A 28 10.25 -8.16 4.29
C GLN A 28 8.92 -7.61 4.84
N ARG A 29 8.67 -6.32 4.58
CA ARG A 29 7.57 -5.55 5.17
C ARG A 29 6.37 -5.47 4.23
N LYS A 30 5.18 -5.43 4.82
CA LYS A 30 3.92 -5.23 4.11
C LYS A 30 3.77 -3.75 3.75
N PHE A 31 3.04 -3.46 2.68
CA PHE A 31 2.69 -2.09 2.31
C PHE A 31 1.30 -2.03 1.69
N ASP A 32 0.75 -0.82 1.60
CA ASP A 32 -0.35 -0.48 0.70
C ASP A 32 0.06 0.67 -0.22
N MET A 33 -0.57 0.77 -1.39
CA MET A 33 -0.34 1.86 -2.33
C MET A 33 -1.44 2.91 -2.20
N ARG A 34 -1.07 4.15 -1.90
CA ARG A 34 -1.96 5.32 -1.99
C ARG A 34 -1.88 5.92 -3.39
N CYS A 35 -3.04 5.96 -4.04
CA CYS A 35 -3.27 6.63 -5.31
C CYS A 35 -4.20 7.83 -5.09
N TRP A 36 -3.92 8.96 -5.74
CA TRP A 36 -4.83 10.11 -5.73
C TRP A 36 -5.60 10.18 -7.05
N VAL A 37 -6.93 10.23 -6.96
CA VAL A 37 -7.81 10.31 -8.13
C VAL A 37 -8.66 11.56 -8.01
N VAL A 38 -8.73 12.34 -9.09
CA VAL A 38 -9.63 13.48 -9.23
C VAL A 38 -10.72 13.09 -10.23
N VAL A 39 -11.97 13.32 -9.86
CA VAL A 39 -13.12 13.26 -10.77
C VAL A 39 -13.62 14.68 -10.94
N ASP A 40 -13.61 15.19 -12.17
CA ASP A 40 -14.08 16.56 -12.44
C ASP A 40 -15.59 16.62 -12.75
N ALA A 41 -16.10 17.83 -12.99
CA ALA A 41 -17.55 18.07 -13.19
C ALA A 41 -18.12 17.37 -14.44
N ASP A 42 -17.27 17.09 -15.43
CA ASP A 42 -17.62 16.36 -16.64
C ASP A 42 -17.41 14.84 -16.47
N PHE A 43 -17.17 14.39 -15.24
CA PHE A 43 -16.94 13.00 -14.87
C PHE A 43 -15.65 12.40 -15.46
N ASN A 44 -14.66 13.24 -15.81
CA ASN A 44 -13.36 12.73 -16.22
C ASN A 44 -12.59 12.24 -14.99
N ILE A 45 -12.09 11.01 -15.07
CA ILE A 45 -11.31 10.37 -14.01
C ILE A 45 -9.82 10.55 -14.30
N LYS A 46 -9.11 11.24 -13.42
CA LYS A 46 -7.69 11.55 -13.55
C LYS A 46 -6.93 10.94 -12.38
N LEU A 47 -6.05 9.99 -12.68
CA LEU A 47 -5.13 9.41 -11.70
C LEU A 47 -3.87 10.28 -11.63
N TYR A 48 -3.51 10.74 -10.43
CA TYR A 48 -2.28 11.49 -10.22
C TYR A 48 -1.07 10.57 -10.40
N ARG A 49 -0.03 11.10 -11.05
CA ARG A 49 1.13 10.31 -11.46
C ARG A 49 2.03 9.90 -10.32
N GLN A 50 2.12 10.75 -9.31
CA GLN A 50 2.89 10.45 -8.11
C GLN A 50 1.98 9.74 -7.13
N GLY A 51 2.54 8.75 -6.46
CA GLY A 51 1.90 7.98 -5.42
C GLY A 51 2.91 7.62 -4.35
N VAL A 52 2.42 7.07 -3.26
CA VAL A 52 3.24 6.66 -2.13
C VAL A 52 2.79 5.30 -1.64
N LEU A 53 3.76 4.44 -1.37
CA LEU A 53 3.56 3.22 -0.62
C LEU A 53 3.67 3.56 0.86
N ARG A 54 2.65 3.21 1.64
CA ARG A 54 2.69 3.30 3.10
C ARG A 54 3.08 1.93 3.62
N THR A 55 4.19 1.88 4.35
CA THR A 55 4.84 0.62 4.70
C THR A 55 4.64 0.29 6.18
N SER A 56 4.55 -1.00 6.51
CA SER A 56 4.51 -1.46 7.90
C SER A 56 5.84 -1.14 8.59
N ALA A 57 5.84 -0.92 9.91
CA ALA A 57 7.09 -0.58 10.62
C ALA A 57 8.07 -1.76 10.65
N ILE A 58 7.54 -2.97 10.76
CA ILE A 58 8.31 -4.20 10.94
C ILE A 58 7.98 -5.25 9.88
N ALA A 59 8.78 -6.31 9.85
CA ALA A 59 8.63 -7.45 8.97
C ALA A 59 7.25 -8.10 9.12
N TYR A 60 6.71 -8.59 8.00
CA TYR A 60 5.44 -9.30 7.98
C TYR A 60 5.59 -10.70 8.58
N ASP A 61 4.74 -11.05 9.54
CA ASP A 61 4.71 -12.38 10.16
C ASP A 61 3.31 -13.01 9.99
N PRO A 62 3.13 -13.99 9.09
CA PRO A 62 1.83 -14.63 8.90
C PRO A 62 1.40 -15.51 10.10
N SER A 63 2.30 -15.81 11.04
CA SER A 63 2.01 -16.65 12.21
C SER A 63 1.42 -15.87 13.39
N ASP A 64 1.59 -14.55 13.45
CA ASP A 64 1.08 -13.69 14.51
C ASP A 64 0.21 -12.53 14.02
N LEU A 65 -1.06 -12.84 13.74
CA LEU A 65 -2.07 -11.85 13.33
C LEU A 65 -2.40 -10.80 14.41
N SER A 66 -1.95 -10.99 15.65
CA SER A 66 -2.21 -10.05 16.74
C SER A 66 -1.30 -8.82 16.67
N ASN A 67 -0.12 -8.97 16.06
CA ASN A 67 0.84 -7.88 15.90
C ASN A 67 0.43 -6.93 14.77
N ARG A 68 -0.29 -5.87 15.15
CA ARG A 68 -0.81 -4.89 14.21
C ARG A 68 0.27 -4.13 13.44
N HIS A 69 1.48 -3.95 13.99
CA HIS A 69 2.55 -3.21 13.33
C HIS A 69 3.15 -3.96 12.12
N ALA A 70 2.99 -5.29 12.05
CA ALA A 70 3.36 -6.12 10.91
C ALA A 70 2.26 -6.19 9.83
N HIS A 71 1.00 -6.02 10.23
CA HIS A 71 -0.16 -6.30 9.38
C HIS A 71 -0.92 -5.06 8.89
N LEU A 72 -0.82 -3.95 9.62
CA LEU A 72 -1.46 -2.68 9.31
C LEU A 72 -0.41 -1.65 8.89
N THR A 73 -0.69 -0.99 7.77
CA THR A 73 0.19 -0.04 7.09
C THR A 73 -0.28 1.40 7.29
N ASN A 74 -1.22 1.62 8.20
CA ASN A 74 -1.70 2.95 8.58
C ASN A 74 -0.54 3.75 9.16
N HIS A 75 -0.28 4.94 8.61
CA HIS A 75 0.79 5.83 9.08
C HIS A 75 0.71 6.11 10.58
N CYS A 76 -0.49 6.33 11.15
CA CYS A 76 -0.63 6.53 12.59
C CYS A 76 -0.15 5.33 13.43
N ILE A 77 -0.46 4.10 12.99
CA ILE A 77 -0.05 2.86 13.67
C ILE A 77 1.45 2.61 13.48
N ALA A 78 1.99 2.92 12.30
CA ALA A 78 3.43 2.81 12.04
C ALA A 78 4.22 3.79 12.94
N ALA A 79 3.75 5.03 13.08
CA ALA A 79 4.39 6.08 13.89
C ALA A 79 4.42 5.79 15.40
N GLU A 80 3.64 4.82 15.88
CA GLU A 80 3.66 4.36 17.27
C GLU A 80 4.80 3.35 17.55
N HIS A 81 5.45 2.82 16.52
CA HIS A 81 6.53 1.83 16.65
C HIS A 81 7.91 2.50 16.68
N GLU A 82 8.86 1.93 17.41
CA GLU A 82 10.23 2.47 17.55
C GLU A 82 11.00 2.48 16.22
N ASP A 83 10.80 1.48 15.37
CA ASP A 83 11.40 1.38 14.02
C ASP A 83 10.72 2.26 12.96
N TYR A 84 9.83 3.17 13.33
CA TYR A 84 9.24 4.11 12.39
C TYR A 84 10.33 4.96 11.73
N GLY A 85 10.34 4.98 10.39
CA GLY A 85 11.34 5.68 9.60
C GLY A 85 12.68 4.94 9.43
N ALA A 86 12.83 3.72 9.96
CA ALA A 86 14.10 2.98 9.93
C ALA A 86 14.53 2.55 8.51
N PHE A 87 13.56 2.37 7.61
CA PHE A 87 13.81 1.92 6.24
C PHE A 87 13.76 3.10 5.26
N GLU A 88 12.64 3.80 5.21
CA GLU A 88 12.46 5.02 4.43
C GLU A 88 11.90 6.10 5.35
N PRO A 89 12.18 7.40 5.08
CA PRO A 89 11.59 8.48 5.85
C PRO A 89 10.08 8.29 5.97
N THR A 90 9.55 8.49 7.18
CA THR A 90 8.11 8.46 7.49
C THR A 90 7.37 7.18 7.06
N ASN A 91 8.06 6.06 6.81
CA ASN A 91 7.46 4.84 6.26
C ASN A 91 6.73 5.08 4.92
N GLU A 92 7.25 6.01 4.13
CA GLU A 92 6.69 6.43 2.86
C GLU A 92 7.69 6.19 1.72
N LEU A 93 7.40 5.19 0.89
CA LEU A 93 8.22 4.85 -0.28
C LEU A 93 7.53 5.33 -1.55
N PHE A 94 8.15 6.26 -2.27
CA PHE A 94 7.56 6.83 -3.49
C PHE A 94 7.74 5.90 -4.71
N TYR A 95 6.91 6.13 -5.74
CA TYR A 95 6.85 5.26 -6.92
C TYR A 95 8.17 5.06 -7.65
N ASP A 96 9.01 6.09 -7.78
CA ASP A 96 10.30 5.96 -8.48
C ASP A 96 11.20 4.92 -7.78
N ALA A 97 11.31 5.01 -6.45
CA ALA A 97 12.08 4.06 -5.65
C ALA A 97 11.47 2.66 -5.66
N PHE A 98 10.13 2.56 -5.70
CA PHE A 98 9.46 1.27 -5.80
C PHE A 98 9.64 0.62 -7.18
N ASP A 99 9.60 1.39 -8.27
CA ASP A 99 9.83 0.86 -9.62
C ASP A 99 11.29 0.40 -9.80
N GLU A 100 12.24 1.11 -9.19
CA GLU A 100 13.64 0.66 -9.08
C GLU A 100 13.76 -0.67 -8.33
N GLU A 101 13.04 -0.84 -7.21
CA GLU A 101 13.00 -2.12 -6.49
C GLU A 101 12.41 -3.25 -7.36
N LEU A 102 11.32 -2.97 -8.08
CA LEU A 102 10.70 -3.94 -8.99
C LEU A 102 11.62 -4.30 -10.16
N LEU A 103 12.41 -3.35 -10.68
CA LEU A 103 13.44 -3.61 -11.70
C LEU A 103 14.54 -4.50 -11.19
N GLN A 104 15.03 -4.26 -9.98
CA GLN A 104 16.05 -5.10 -9.37
C GLN A 104 15.54 -6.52 -9.10
N ARG A 105 14.29 -6.66 -8.65
CA ARG A 105 13.71 -7.95 -8.26
C ARG A 105 13.14 -8.76 -9.43
N PHE A 106 12.60 -8.10 -10.45
CA PHE A 106 11.91 -8.72 -11.57
C PHE A 106 12.33 -8.11 -12.93
N PRO A 107 13.63 -8.13 -13.28
CA PRO A 107 14.15 -7.41 -14.44
C PRO A 107 13.51 -7.83 -15.77
N GLU A 108 13.29 -9.14 -15.96
CA GLU A 108 12.63 -9.65 -17.18
C GLU A 108 11.19 -9.17 -17.31
N ARG A 109 10.47 -9.02 -16.18
CA ARG A 109 9.08 -8.53 -16.17
C ARG A 109 9.03 -7.03 -16.45
N VAL A 110 9.96 -6.25 -15.90
CA VAL A 110 10.07 -4.81 -16.22
C VAL A 110 10.42 -4.60 -17.68
N ALA A 111 11.32 -5.40 -18.25
CA ALA A 111 11.64 -5.33 -19.68
C ALA A 111 10.39 -5.61 -20.54
N ALA A 112 9.62 -6.66 -20.20
CA ALA A 112 8.36 -6.98 -20.89
C ALA A 112 7.28 -5.89 -20.70
N ALA A 113 7.32 -5.13 -19.61
CA ALA A 113 6.41 -4.03 -19.31
C ALA A 113 6.78 -2.71 -20.03
N GLY A 114 7.87 -2.66 -20.78
CA GLY A 114 8.32 -1.45 -21.47
C GLY A 114 9.16 -0.52 -20.59
N GLY A 115 9.87 -1.07 -19.60
CA GLY A 115 10.86 -0.35 -18.80
C GLY A 115 10.38 0.16 -17.44
N SER A 116 9.08 0.09 -17.16
CA SER A 116 8.49 0.37 -15.85
C SER A 116 7.37 -0.63 -15.56
N MET A 117 7.44 -1.34 -14.43
CA MET A 117 6.33 -2.21 -14.03
C MET A 117 5.14 -1.38 -13.57
N LEU A 118 5.40 -0.24 -12.93
CA LEU A 118 4.35 0.68 -12.50
C LEU A 118 3.59 1.26 -13.70
N GLU A 119 4.26 1.91 -14.66
CA GLU A 119 3.57 2.52 -15.81
C GLU A 119 3.14 1.50 -16.88
N GLY A 120 3.81 0.35 -16.96
CA GLY A 120 3.52 -0.67 -17.98
C GLY A 120 2.41 -1.65 -17.59
N VAL A 121 2.23 -1.92 -16.29
CA VAL A 121 1.35 -3.00 -15.81
C VAL A 121 0.43 -2.56 -14.68
N VAL A 122 0.98 -1.96 -13.61
CA VAL A 122 0.21 -1.71 -12.38
C VAL A 122 -0.74 -0.52 -12.53
N LEU A 123 -0.25 0.58 -13.11
CA LEU A 123 -0.94 1.86 -13.28
C LEU A 123 -0.77 2.38 -14.73
N PRO A 124 -1.23 1.65 -15.76
CA PRO A 124 -1.08 2.07 -17.15
C PRO A 124 -1.77 3.41 -17.48
N GLN A 125 -2.71 3.86 -16.64
CA GLN A 125 -3.44 5.11 -16.81
C GLN A 125 -2.59 6.37 -16.57
N VAL A 126 -1.41 6.24 -15.94
CA VAL A 126 -0.48 7.37 -15.73
C VAL A 126 0.65 7.45 -16.76
N ARG A 127 0.66 6.53 -17.73
CA ARG A 127 1.67 6.44 -18.79
C ARG A 127 1.64 7.70 -19.68
N ARG A 128 2.83 8.16 -20.09
CA ARG A 128 3.01 9.30 -21.02
C ARG A 128 2.51 9.01 -22.41
#